data_AF-E9IX70-F1
#
_entry.id   AF-E9IX70-F1
#
_cell.length_a   1.000
_cell.length_b   1.000
_cell.length_c   1.000
_cell.angle_alpha   90.00
_cell.angle_beta   90.00
_cell.angle_gamma   90.00
#
_symmetry.space_group_name_H-M   'P 1'
#
loop_
_entity.id
_entity.type
_entity.pdbx_description
1 polymer ?
#
loop_
_entity_poly.entity_id
_entity_poly.type
_entity_poly.pdbx_seq_one_letter_code
_entity_poly.pdbx_strand_id
1 'polypeptide(L)'
;LPEPEYNTDFLCNPVNRDTIFNNIRRRKGIGDIDKVLEYSQDSNNPEKQELLLQELRKIPNCTHPAVTEYGNEPRLLKECGRKPEFDFEPQEFAELVTNLKAIRTNTLGPITGQKSYILLGDLAELEEALIHYSLRRLMKYGFKLLSVPDIIPTKIIERCGLIVDDGRTLVYNLDSYYGDDYSLSGTAEMSLASKLMNTVLSHDMLPLKLAAVSRCYRAEGSGVLEERGIYR
;
A
#
# COMPACT_ATOMS: atom_id res chain seq x y z
N LEU A 1 0.22 -6.62 -19.69
CA LEU A 1 0.55 -5.34 -19.00
C LEU A 1 1.75 -4.75 -19.72
N PRO A 2 1.81 -3.43 -19.96
CA PRO A 2 2.99 -2.80 -20.57
C PRO A 2 4.24 -3.05 -19.72
N GLU A 3 5.40 -3.01 -20.38
CA GLU A 3 6.68 -3.04 -19.67
C GLU A 3 6.90 -1.74 -18.90
N PRO A 4 7.57 -1.79 -17.74
CA PRO A 4 7.80 -0.61 -16.92
C PRO A 4 8.86 0.27 -17.60
N GLU A 5 8.64 1.57 -17.55
CA GLU A 5 9.65 2.53 -17.99
C GLU A 5 10.52 2.90 -16.79
N TYR A 6 11.79 2.49 -16.82
CA TYR A 6 12.77 2.88 -15.81
C TYR A 6 13.59 4.07 -16.30
N ASN A 7 14.01 4.94 -15.37
CA ASN A 7 14.99 5.98 -15.66
C ASN A 7 16.39 5.36 -15.76
N THR A 8 16.68 4.68 -16.87
CA THR A 8 17.95 3.99 -17.12
C THR A 8 19.12 4.97 -17.22
N ASP A 9 18.88 6.19 -17.69
CA ASP A 9 19.90 7.25 -17.73
C ASP A 9 20.45 7.58 -16.34
N PHE A 10 19.59 7.50 -15.32
CA PHE A 10 19.99 7.66 -13.93
C PHE A 10 20.50 6.35 -13.31
N LEU A 11 19.73 5.26 -13.46
CA LEU A 11 19.94 4.00 -12.74
C LEU A 11 21.12 3.18 -13.28
N CYS A 12 21.43 3.27 -14.58
CA CYS A 12 22.54 2.56 -15.22
C CYS A 12 23.81 3.40 -15.33
N ASN A 13 23.82 4.62 -14.79
CA ASN A 13 24.99 5.50 -14.84
C ASN A 13 25.91 5.27 -13.61
N PRO A 14 27.16 4.83 -13.81
CA PRO A 14 28.10 4.56 -12.71
C PRO A 14 28.38 5.76 -11.79
N VAL A 15 28.23 6.99 -12.30
CA VAL A 15 28.42 8.21 -11.49
C VAL A 15 27.40 8.29 -10.35
N ASN A 16 26.20 7.72 -10.52
CA ASN A 16 25.12 7.76 -9.53
C ASN A 16 25.18 6.59 -8.54
N ARG A 17 26.13 5.66 -8.69
CA ARG A 17 26.21 4.41 -7.93
C ARG A 17 26.10 4.64 -6.42
N ASP A 18 26.95 5.51 -5.87
CA ASP A 18 27.03 5.71 -4.43
C ASP A 18 25.79 6.41 -3.88
N THR A 19 25.18 7.31 -4.65
CA THR A 19 23.89 7.94 -4.30
C THR A 19 22.80 6.89 -4.20
N ILE A 20 22.70 6.00 -5.20
CA ILE A 20 21.69 4.93 -5.23
C ILE A 20 21.95 3.92 -4.11
N PHE A 21 23.20 3.48 -3.92
CA PHE A 21 23.60 2.57 -2.86
C PHE A 21 23.22 3.09 -1.46
N ASN A 22 23.52 4.36 -1.18
CA ASN A 22 23.16 4.99 0.09
C ASN A 22 21.63 5.12 0.26
N ASN A 23 20.89 5.39 -0.83
CA ASN A 23 19.43 5.44 -0.81
C ASN A 23 18.82 4.05 -0.51
N ILE A 24 19.32 2.98 -1.13
CA ILE A 24 18.90 1.60 -0.87
C ILE A 24 19.05 1.27 0.62
N ARG A 25 20.23 1.52 1.19
CA ARG A 25 20.50 1.25 2.62
C ARG A 25 19.58 2.05 3.54
N ARG A 26 19.38 3.34 3.25
CA ARG A 26 18.50 4.20 4.06
C ARG A 26 17.06 3.70 4.05
N ARG A 27 16.57 3.26 2.89
CA ARG A 27 15.21 2.72 2.73
C ARG A 27 15.07 1.27 3.16
N LYS A 28 16.16 0.64 3.63
CA LYS A 28 16.23 -0.79 3.96
C LYS A 28 15.77 -1.67 2.78
N GLY A 29 16.06 -1.23 1.55
CA GLY A 29 15.70 -1.93 0.33
C GLY A 29 16.61 -3.13 0.07
N ILE A 30 16.13 -4.06 -0.75
CA ILE A 30 16.83 -5.30 -1.13
C ILE A 30 17.59 -5.19 -2.46
N GLY A 31 17.50 -4.04 -3.14
CA GLY A 31 18.10 -3.83 -4.45
C GLY A 31 19.63 -3.84 -4.42
N ASP A 32 20.22 -4.20 -5.55
CA ASP A 32 21.66 -4.30 -5.74
C ASP A 32 22.09 -3.45 -6.95
N ILE A 33 22.65 -2.27 -6.69
CA ILE A 33 23.07 -1.34 -7.75
C ILE A 33 24.28 -1.88 -8.53
N ASP A 34 25.11 -2.73 -7.93
CA ASP A 34 26.27 -3.28 -8.63
C ASP A 34 25.84 -4.24 -9.73
N LYS A 35 24.84 -5.08 -9.46
CA LYS A 35 24.24 -5.95 -10.49
C LYS A 35 23.52 -5.17 -11.58
N VAL A 36 22.83 -4.09 -11.24
CA VAL A 36 22.21 -3.20 -12.24
C VAL A 36 23.27 -2.67 -13.20
N LEU A 37 24.40 -2.17 -12.66
CA LEU A 37 25.49 -1.65 -13.48
C LEU A 37 26.16 -2.76 -14.31
N GLU A 38 26.39 -3.93 -13.73
CA GLU A 38 26.94 -5.11 -14.43
C GLU A 38 26.06 -5.52 -15.62
N TYR A 39 24.76 -5.70 -15.41
CA TYR A 39 23.85 -6.14 -16.47
C TYR A 39 23.58 -5.06 -17.51
N SER A 40 23.72 -3.77 -17.15
CA SER A 40 23.56 -2.66 -18.10
C SER A 40 24.64 -2.60 -19.18
N GLN A 41 25.84 -3.17 -18.96
CA GLN A 41 26.98 -3.08 -19.88
C GLN A 41 26.79 -3.88 -21.17
N ASP A 42 25.88 -4.84 -21.19
CA ASP A 42 25.71 -5.78 -22.30
C ASP A 42 24.23 -5.84 -22.69
N SER A 43 23.72 -4.70 -23.14
CA SER A 43 22.30 -4.50 -23.48
C SER A 43 21.83 -5.31 -24.69
N ASN A 44 22.75 -5.93 -25.44
CA ASN A 44 22.43 -6.75 -26.61
C ASN A 44 22.16 -8.23 -26.25
N ASN A 45 22.39 -8.63 -25.00
CA ASN A 45 22.13 -9.98 -24.52
C ASN A 45 20.72 -10.06 -23.88
N PRO A 46 19.77 -10.82 -24.47
CA PRO A 46 18.40 -10.92 -23.95
C PRO A 46 18.32 -11.46 -22.52
N GLU A 47 19.20 -12.37 -22.12
CA GLU A 47 19.23 -12.94 -20.77
C GLU A 47 19.65 -11.86 -19.74
N LYS A 48 20.65 -11.05 -20.08
CA LYS A 48 21.07 -9.93 -19.22
C LYS A 48 20.04 -8.82 -19.16
N GLN A 49 19.28 -8.60 -20.23
CA GLN A 49 18.19 -7.63 -20.23
C GLN A 49 17.08 -8.04 -19.23
N GLU A 50 16.72 -9.32 -19.20
CA GLU A 50 15.75 -9.83 -18.22
C GLU A 50 16.29 -9.71 -16.79
N LEU A 51 17.55 -10.09 -16.55
CA LEU A 51 18.20 -9.92 -15.24
C LEU A 51 18.28 -8.44 -14.82
N LEU A 52 18.56 -7.54 -15.76
CA LEU A 52 18.56 -6.09 -15.51
C LEU A 52 17.19 -5.63 -15.04
N LEU A 53 16.10 -6.01 -15.73
CA LEU A 53 14.73 -5.65 -15.32
C LEU A 53 14.38 -6.22 -13.93
N GLN A 54 14.86 -7.42 -13.62
CA GLN A 54 14.67 -8.07 -12.32
C GLN A 54 15.41 -7.38 -11.17
N GLU A 55 16.56 -6.75 -11.42
CA GLU A 55 17.28 -5.96 -10.42
C GLU A 55 16.73 -4.52 -10.34
N LEU A 56 16.38 -3.91 -11.47
CA LEU A 56 15.79 -2.56 -11.51
C LEU A 56 14.50 -2.48 -10.67
N ARG A 57 13.62 -3.50 -10.71
CA ARG A 57 12.40 -3.54 -9.88
C ARG A 57 12.65 -3.55 -8.37
N LYS A 58 13.87 -3.91 -7.93
CA LYS A 58 14.26 -3.96 -6.50
C LYS A 58 14.83 -2.63 -6.01
N ILE A 59 15.18 -1.71 -6.91
CA ILE A 59 15.71 -0.40 -6.53
C ILE A 59 14.55 0.47 -6.03
N PRO A 60 14.61 0.96 -4.77
CA PRO A 60 13.53 1.76 -4.22
C PRO A 60 13.55 3.18 -4.82
N ASN A 61 12.42 3.88 -4.73
CA ASN A 61 12.34 5.29 -5.13
C ASN A 61 13.36 6.17 -4.36
N CYS A 62 13.71 7.32 -4.93
CA CYS A 62 14.60 8.29 -4.31
C CYS A 62 14.00 8.85 -3.00
N THR A 63 14.88 9.18 -2.06
CA THR A 63 14.49 9.87 -0.82
C THR A 63 14.56 11.38 -1.02
N HIS A 64 13.48 12.09 -0.69
CA HIS A 64 13.46 13.55 -0.79
C HIS A 64 14.53 14.18 0.13
N PRO A 65 15.30 15.20 -0.32
CA PRO A 65 16.36 15.81 0.50
C PRO A 65 15.88 16.30 1.87
N ALA A 66 14.69 16.91 1.94
CA ALA A 66 14.12 17.43 3.18
C ALA A 66 13.86 16.38 4.29
N VAL A 67 13.84 15.09 3.96
CA VAL A 67 13.68 14.01 4.98
C VAL A 67 14.99 13.27 5.27
N THR A 68 16.08 13.63 4.59
CA THR A 68 17.38 12.94 4.75
C THR A 68 17.96 13.11 6.15
N GLU A 69 17.70 14.25 6.79
CA GLU A 69 18.20 14.59 8.12
C GLU A 69 17.36 13.97 9.25
N TYR A 70 16.21 13.35 8.96
CA TYR A 70 15.29 12.88 10.00
C TYR A 70 15.78 11.60 10.68
N GLY A 71 16.82 10.95 10.15
CA GLY A 71 17.34 9.70 10.70
C GLY A 71 16.29 8.58 10.66
N ASN A 72 16.19 7.81 11.75
CA ASN A 72 15.24 6.70 11.88
C ASN A 72 13.98 7.06 12.69
N GLU A 73 13.93 8.27 13.26
CA GLU A 73 12.84 8.68 14.15
C GLU A 73 11.85 9.58 13.40
N PRO A 74 10.53 9.41 13.61
CA PRO A 74 9.54 10.31 13.04
C PRO A 74 9.67 11.70 13.68
N ARG A 75 9.53 12.75 12.86
CA ARG A 75 9.49 14.13 13.35
C ARG A 75 8.05 14.59 13.55
N LEU A 76 7.71 14.99 14.78
CA LEU A 76 6.43 15.65 15.06
C LEU A 76 6.37 17.00 14.36
N LEU A 77 5.42 17.15 13.42
CA LEU A 77 5.24 18.39 12.67
C LEU A 77 4.19 19.31 13.30
N LYS A 78 3.09 18.73 13.80
CA LYS A 78 1.96 19.48 14.36
C LYS A 78 1.10 18.58 15.23
N GLU A 79 0.61 19.12 16.34
CA GLU A 79 -0.47 18.55 17.13
C GLU A 79 -1.78 19.30 16.84
N CYS A 80 -2.89 18.58 16.77
CA CYS A 80 -4.21 19.14 16.51
C CYS A 80 -5.20 18.69 17.60
N GLY A 81 -5.90 19.64 18.20
CA GLY A 81 -6.84 19.37 19.29
C GLY A 81 -6.14 19.17 20.64
N ARG A 82 -6.84 18.56 21.59
CA ARG A 82 -6.32 18.18 22.91
C ARG A 82 -6.90 16.83 23.31
N LYS A 83 -6.16 16.06 24.10
CA LYS A 83 -6.67 14.80 24.67
C LYS A 83 -7.89 15.12 25.56
N PRO A 84 -9.02 14.40 25.42
CA PRO A 84 -10.15 14.59 26.32
C PRO A 84 -9.76 14.26 27.77
N GLU A 85 -10.31 15.02 28.72
CA GLU A 85 -10.24 14.73 30.14
C GLU A 85 -11.53 14.00 30.55
N PHE A 86 -11.39 12.89 31.25
CA PHE A 86 -12.50 12.08 31.74
C PHE A 86 -12.47 12.09 33.27
N ASP A 87 -13.65 12.13 33.89
CA ASP A 87 -13.86 11.93 35.33
C ASP A 87 -14.02 10.44 35.70
N PHE A 88 -13.82 9.55 34.71
CA PHE A 88 -13.80 8.10 34.83
C PHE A 88 -12.59 7.51 34.08
N GLU A 89 -12.24 6.25 34.40
CA GLU A 89 -11.20 5.53 33.66
C GLU A 89 -11.71 5.15 32.26
N PRO A 90 -11.12 5.66 31.16
CA PRO A 90 -11.60 5.38 29.82
C PRO A 90 -11.41 3.90 29.48
N GLN A 91 -12.48 3.24 29.03
CA GLN A 91 -12.41 1.85 28.59
C GLN A 91 -11.67 1.73 27.25
N GLU A 92 -10.92 0.63 27.08
CA GLU A 92 -10.35 0.30 25.77
C GLU A 92 -11.47 0.03 24.75
N PHE A 93 -11.22 0.34 23.48
CA PHE A 93 -12.21 0.18 22.41
C PHE A 93 -12.83 -1.22 22.40
N ALA A 94 -12.01 -2.27 22.46
CA ALA A 94 -12.46 -3.66 22.38
C ALA A 94 -13.44 -4.04 23.52
N GLU A 95 -13.19 -3.55 24.74
CA GLU A 95 -14.07 -3.76 25.88
C GLU A 95 -15.39 -2.99 25.70
N LEU A 96 -15.28 -1.71 25.32
CA LEU A 96 -16.43 -0.82 25.11
C LEU A 96 -17.39 -1.40 24.07
N VAL A 97 -16.90 -1.79 22.89
CA VAL A 97 -17.77 -2.31 21.82
C VAL A 97 -18.32 -3.71 22.11
N THR A 98 -17.64 -4.49 22.95
CA THR A 98 -18.16 -5.78 23.44
C THR A 98 -19.32 -5.56 24.41
N ASN A 99 -19.17 -4.64 25.35
CA ASN A 99 -20.23 -4.27 26.31
C ASN A 99 -21.46 -3.72 25.60
N LEU A 100 -21.26 -2.92 24.55
CA LEU A 100 -22.33 -2.40 23.69
C LEU A 100 -22.92 -3.44 22.74
N LYS A 101 -22.34 -4.64 22.64
CA LYS A 101 -22.69 -5.68 21.64
C LYS A 101 -22.67 -5.14 20.20
N ALA A 102 -21.78 -4.18 19.94
CA ALA A 102 -21.64 -3.47 18.68
C ALA A 102 -20.63 -4.13 17.73
N ILE A 103 -19.82 -5.06 18.25
CA ILE A 103 -18.89 -5.88 17.45
C ILE A 103 -19.06 -7.36 17.78
N ARG A 104 -18.85 -8.21 16.79
CA ARG A 104 -18.68 -9.65 16.98
C ARG A 104 -17.34 -10.10 16.41
N THR A 105 -16.45 -10.54 17.31
CA THR A 105 -15.10 -11.08 17.00
C THR A 105 -14.96 -12.55 17.45
N ASN A 106 -15.52 -12.91 18.61
CA ASN A 106 -15.17 -14.15 19.32
C ASN A 106 -15.94 -15.42 18.87
N THR A 107 -16.81 -15.30 17.86
CA THR A 107 -17.65 -16.42 17.36
C THR A 107 -17.90 -16.32 15.86
N LEU A 108 -16.86 -15.97 15.09
CA LEU A 108 -16.91 -16.01 13.63
C LEU A 108 -16.52 -17.37 13.04
N GLY A 109 -16.26 -18.36 13.90
CA GLY A 109 -15.69 -19.69 13.57
C GLY A 109 -16.12 -20.33 12.25
N PRO A 110 -17.42 -20.48 11.92
CA PRO A 110 -17.82 -21.07 10.64
C PRO A 110 -17.85 -20.11 9.45
N ILE A 111 -17.65 -18.80 9.67
CA ILE A 111 -17.85 -17.74 8.66
C ILE A 111 -16.51 -17.17 8.18
N THR A 112 -15.55 -16.88 9.08
CA THR A 112 -14.27 -16.22 8.73
C THR A 112 -13.13 -16.59 9.70
N GLY A 113 -11.87 -16.40 9.27
CA GLY A 113 -10.65 -16.68 10.04
C GLY A 113 -10.34 -15.65 11.15
N GLN A 114 -9.19 -15.78 11.80
CA GLN A 114 -8.73 -14.80 12.81
C GLN A 114 -8.68 -13.36 12.25
N LYS A 115 -8.77 -12.35 13.11
CA LYS A 115 -8.77 -10.90 12.79
C LYS A 115 -9.97 -10.38 11.99
N SER A 116 -10.96 -11.22 11.74
CA SER A 116 -12.25 -10.81 11.18
C SER A 116 -13.17 -10.22 12.26
N TYR A 117 -14.12 -9.38 11.83
CA TYR A 117 -15.13 -8.78 12.70
C TYR A 117 -16.43 -8.54 11.94
N ILE A 118 -17.53 -8.46 12.68
CA ILE A 118 -18.81 -7.94 12.20
C ILE A 118 -19.17 -6.72 13.05
N LEU A 119 -19.40 -5.57 12.41
CA LEU A 119 -19.98 -4.40 13.05
C LEU A 119 -21.51 -4.52 13.09
N LEU A 120 -22.12 -4.10 14.18
CA LEU A 120 -23.56 -4.26 14.44
C LEU A 120 -24.18 -2.91 14.82
N GLY A 121 -25.43 -2.69 14.37
CA GLY A 121 -26.23 -1.52 14.72
C GLY A 121 -25.50 -0.20 14.46
N ASP A 122 -25.51 0.68 15.44
CA ASP A 122 -24.94 2.03 15.37
C ASP A 122 -23.47 2.05 14.93
N LEU A 123 -22.69 1.01 15.21
CA LEU A 123 -21.28 0.96 14.78
C LEU A 123 -21.13 0.64 13.29
N ALA A 124 -22.05 -0.14 12.72
CA ALA A 124 -22.13 -0.35 11.28
C ALA A 124 -22.63 0.92 10.57
N GLU A 125 -23.62 1.62 11.15
CA GLU A 125 -24.05 2.93 10.63
C GLU A 125 -22.94 3.98 10.69
N LEU A 126 -22.10 3.93 11.74
CA LEU A 126 -20.95 4.82 11.88
C LEU A 126 -19.90 4.56 10.79
N GLU A 127 -19.64 3.30 10.41
CA GLU A 127 -18.75 2.96 9.28
C GLU A 127 -19.22 3.68 8.00
N GLU A 128 -20.49 3.52 7.64
CA GLU A 128 -21.08 4.15 6.44
C GLU A 128 -21.08 5.69 6.54
N ALA A 129 -21.38 6.23 7.72
CA ALA A 129 -21.36 7.67 7.96
C ALA A 129 -19.95 8.27 7.77
N LEU A 130 -18.91 7.58 8.25
CA LEU A 130 -17.52 8.00 8.09
C LEU A 130 -17.06 7.95 6.63
N ILE A 131 -17.45 6.91 5.88
CA ILE A 131 -17.19 6.78 4.44
C ILE A 131 -17.84 7.96 3.71
N HIS A 132 -19.15 8.18 3.91
CA HIS A 132 -19.88 9.26 3.25
C HIS A 132 -19.38 10.66 3.62
N TYR A 133 -19.03 10.89 4.89
CA TYR A 133 -18.46 12.15 5.33
C TYR A 133 -17.14 12.44 4.60
N SER A 134 -16.25 11.46 4.54
CA SER A 134 -14.93 11.57 3.89
C SER A 134 -15.07 11.84 2.40
N LEU A 135 -15.94 11.11 1.71
CA LEU A 135 -16.22 11.32 0.29
C LEU A 135 -16.79 12.71 0.00
N ARG A 136 -17.80 13.15 0.77
CA ARG A 136 -18.39 14.49 0.61
C ARG A 136 -17.36 15.58 0.84
N ARG A 137 -16.42 15.40 1.76
CA ARG A 137 -15.31 16.33 1.99
C ARG A 137 -14.37 16.35 0.78
N LEU A 138 -13.91 15.20 0.30
CA LEU A 138 -13.01 15.11 -0.86
C LEU A 138 -13.61 15.71 -2.13
N MET A 139 -14.90 15.46 -2.40
CA MET A 139 -15.59 16.04 -3.56
C MET A 139 -15.62 17.56 -3.51
N LYS A 140 -15.77 18.18 -2.33
CA LYS A 140 -15.65 19.64 -2.17
C LYS A 140 -14.25 20.18 -2.50
N TYR A 141 -13.21 19.33 -2.44
CA TYR A 141 -11.83 19.66 -2.82
C TYR A 141 -11.50 19.29 -4.28
N GLY A 142 -12.52 18.95 -5.08
CA GLY A 142 -12.39 18.67 -6.51
C GLY A 142 -11.96 17.24 -6.86
N PHE A 143 -12.04 16.30 -5.91
CA PHE A 143 -11.81 14.89 -6.20
C PHE A 143 -12.98 14.29 -6.98
N LYS A 144 -12.67 13.57 -8.06
CA LYS A 144 -13.62 12.75 -8.81
C LYS A 144 -13.73 11.38 -8.14
N LEU A 145 -14.93 10.98 -7.75
CA LEU A 145 -15.20 9.68 -7.16
C LEU A 145 -15.26 8.61 -8.26
N LEU A 146 -14.55 7.49 -8.05
CA LEU A 146 -14.62 6.29 -8.86
C LEU A 146 -15.05 5.10 -8.00
N SER A 147 -15.82 4.20 -8.61
CA SER A 147 -15.96 2.82 -8.13
C SER A 147 -14.88 1.99 -8.81
N VAL A 148 -14.14 1.20 -8.04
CA VAL A 148 -13.00 0.43 -8.54
C VAL A 148 -13.15 -1.06 -8.18
N PRO A 149 -12.54 -1.98 -8.95
CA PRO A 149 -12.53 -3.40 -8.59
C PRO A 149 -11.57 -3.66 -7.42
N ASP A 150 -11.91 -4.61 -6.55
CA ASP A 150 -11.05 -5.05 -5.44
C ASP A 150 -10.20 -6.27 -5.80
N ILE A 151 -10.62 -7.04 -6.81
CA ILE A 151 -9.86 -8.14 -7.42
C ILE A 151 -9.12 -7.59 -8.64
N ILE A 152 -7.80 -7.68 -8.61
CA ILE A 152 -6.92 -7.16 -9.66
C ILE A 152 -5.81 -8.16 -9.99
N PRO A 153 -5.25 -8.11 -11.22
CA PRO A 153 -4.06 -8.89 -11.55
C PRO A 153 -2.93 -8.66 -10.53
N THR A 154 -2.30 -9.72 -10.03
CA THR A 154 -1.22 -9.64 -9.04
C THR A 154 -0.06 -8.80 -9.55
N LYS A 155 0.29 -8.91 -10.84
CA LYS A 155 1.30 -8.05 -11.46
C LYS A 155 0.99 -6.55 -11.34
N ILE A 156 -0.26 -6.09 -11.18
CA ILE A 156 -0.55 -4.68 -10.86
C ILE A 156 -0.12 -4.33 -9.44
N ILE A 157 -0.35 -5.22 -8.47
CA ILE A 157 0.06 -5.06 -7.07
C ILE A 157 1.58 -4.90 -6.99
N GLU A 158 2.31 -5.76 -7.72
CA GLU A 158 3.77 -5.68 -7.84
C GLU A 158 4.23 -4.35 -8.46
N ARG A 159 3.55 -3.88 -9.51
CA ARG A 159 3.85 -2.61 -10.17
C ARG A 159 3.56 -1.39 -9.28
N CYS A 160 2.70 -1.53 -8.28
CA CYS A 160 2.50 -0.51 -7.24
C CYS A 160 3.58 -0.56 -6.15
N GLY A 161 4.58 -1.44 -6.27
CA GLY A 161 5.74 -1.52 -5.37
C GLY A 161 5.56 -2.47 -4.19
N LEU A 162 4.51 -3.30 -4.16
CA LEU A 162 4.35 -4.34 -3.15
C LEU A 162 5.02 -5.63 -3.65
N ILE A 163 6.15 -6.00 -3.05
CA ILE A 163 6.86 -7.24 -3.38
C ILE A 163 6.13 -8.42 -2.74
N VAL A 164 5.79 -9.45 -3.52
CA VAL A 164 4.97 -10.60 -3.08
C VAL A 164 5.83 -11.79 -2.62
N ASP A 165 7.13 -11.80 -2.93
CA ASP A 165 8.01 -12.98 -2.89
C ASP A 165 8.97 -13.06 -1.67
N ASP A 166 8.66 -12.38 -0.55
CA ASP A 166 9.54 -12.34 0.63
C ASP A 166 9.17 -13.35 1.73
N GLY A 167 8.30 -14.32 1.42
CA GLY A 167 7.82 -15.31 2.38
C GLY A 167 6.80 -14.75 3.40
N ARG A 168 6.44 -13.47 3.31
CA ARG A 168 5.32 -12.87 4.07
C ARG A 168 4.22 -12.50 3.10
N THR A 169 3.22 -13.37 2.98
CA THR A 169 2.02 -13.10 2.20
C THR A 169 1.23 -11.97 2.85
N LEU A 170 1.49 -10.72 2.44
CA LEU A 170 0.61 -9.57 2.71
C LEU A 170 -0.61 -9.57 1.78
N VAL A 171 -0.52 -10.30 0.67
CA VAL A 171 -1.52 -10.36 -0.40
C VAL A 171 -2.28 -11.67 -0.33
N TYR A 172 -3.61 -11.60 -0.45
CA TYR A 172 -4.44 -12.78 -0.70
C TYR A 172 -4.53 -13.05 -2.20
N ASN A 173 -3.96 -14.17 -2.64
CA ASN A 173 -4.07 -14.65 -4.01
C ASN A 173 -5.35 -15.47 -4.19
N LEU A 174 -5.97 -15.37 -5.36
CA LEU A 174 -7.07 -16.23 -5.75
C LEU A 174 -6.55 -17.60 -6.19
N ASP A 175 -7.41 -18.61 -6.10
CA ASP A 175 -7.12 -19.94 -6.63
C ASP A 175 -6.93 -19.86 -8.15
N SER A 176 -5.95 -20.61 -8.68
CA SER A 176 -5.62 -20.67 -10.10
C SER A 176 -6.81 -21.05 -11.00
N TYR A 177 -7.83 -21.72 -10.46
CA TYR A 177 -9.07 -22.00 -11.16
C TYR A 177 -9.75 -20.73 -11.71
N TYR A 178 -9.63 -19.59 -11.01
CA TYR A 178 -10.25 -18.32 -11.41
C TYR A 178 -9.38 -17.51 -12.39
N GLY A 179 -8.30 -18.12 -12.89
CA GLY A 179 -7.31 -17.50 -13.75
C GLY A 179 -5.97 -17.40 -13.04
N ASP A 180 -4.91 -17.56 -13.82
CA ASP A 180 -3.56 -17.36 -13.31
C ASP A 180 -3.36 -15.87 -12.98
N ASP A 181 -2.87 -15.59 -11.77
CA ASP A 181 -2.36 -14.28 -11.36
C ASP A 181 -3.39 -13.18 -11.01
N TYR A 182 -4.43 -13.52 -10.24
CA TYR A 182 -5.32 -12.53 -9.60
C TYR A 182 -5.20 -12.51 -8.07
N SER A 183 -5.38 -11.32 -7.50
CA SER A 183 -5.26 -11.07 -6.07
C SER A 183 -6.28 -10.06 -5.56
N LEU A 184 -6.56 -10.11 -4.26
CA LEU A 184 -7.32 -9.07 -3.57
C LEU A 184 -6.40 -7.88 -3.25
N SER A 185 -6.86 -6.67 -3.57
CA SER A 185 -6.11 -5.44 -3.34
C SER A 185 -6.07 -5.05 -1.86
N GLY A 186 -4.91 -4.53 -1.41
CA GLY A 186 -4.72 -4.02 -0.05
C GLY A 186 -5.07 -2.54 0.14
N THR A 187 -5.49 -1.87 -0.95
CA THR A 187 -5.85 -0.45 -1.04
C THR A 187 -6.45 -0.12 -2.42
N ALA A 188 -7.40 0.82 -2.49
CA ALA A 188 -7.95 1.35 -3.73
C ALA A 188 -6.88 2.00 -4.64
N GLU A 189 -5.74 2.39 -4.08
CA GLU A 189 -4.61 2.95 -4.82
C GLU A 189 -4.20 2.06 -6.00
N MET A 190 -4.18 0.73 -5.81
CA MET A 190 -3.73 -0.22 -6.84
C MET A 190 -4.66 -0.22 -8.06
N SER A 191 -5.97 -0.14 -7.82
CA SER A 191 -6.97 -0.08 -8.88
C SER A 191 -6.99 1.30 -9.56
N LEU A 192 -6.77 2.38 -8.80
CA LEU A 192 -6.59 3.73 -9.35
C LEU A 192 -5.32 3.83 -10.22
N ALA A 193 -4.21 3.23 -9.79
CA ALA A 193 -2.97 3.16 -10.55
C ALA A 193 -3.17 2.39 -11.85
N SER A 194 -3.82 1.22 -11.79
CA SER A 194 -4.20 0.44 -12.97
C SER A 194 -5.06 1.23 -13.95
N LYS A 195 -6.02 2.04 -13.46
CA LYS A 195 -6.86 2.89 -14.32
C LYS A 195 -6.06 3.92 -15.12
N LEU A 196 -4.90 4.37 -14.62
CA LEU A 196 -4.03 5.36 -15.26
C LEU A 196 -2.86 4.73 -16.02
N MET A 197 -2.65 3.42 -15.89
CA MET A 197 -1.62 2.69 -16.59
C MET A 197 -1.77 2.87 -18.12
N ASN A 198 -0.64 3.06 -18.80
CA ASN A 198 -0.58 3.26 -20.26
C ASN A 198 -1.48 4.42 -20.78
N THR A 199 -1.78 5.40 -19.92
CA THR A 199 -2.59 6.57 -20.30
C THR A 199 -1.71 7.81 -20.38
N VAL A 200 -1.77 8.53 -21.50
CA VAL A 200 -1.15 9.85 -21.63
C VAL A 200 -2.13 10.91 -21.12
N LEU A 201 -1.70 11.69 -20.13
CA LEU A 201 -2.48 12.81 -19.61
C LEU A 201 -2.01 14.13 -20.24
N SER A 202 -2.95 14.92 -20.74
CA SER A 202 -2.68 16.30 -21.14
C SER A 202 -2.47 17.19 -19.91
N HIS A 203 -1.66 18.24 -20.06
CA HIS A 203 -1.27 19.13 -18.97
C HIS A 203 -2.47 19.82 -18.31
N ASP A 204 -3.52 20.16 -19.08
CA ASP A 204 -4.75 20.79 -18.60
C ASP A 204 -5.59 19.88 -17.67
N MET A 205 -5.33 18.58 -17.67
CA MET A 205 -5.97 17.66 -16.71
C MET A 205 -5.30 17.65 -15.32
N LEU A 206 -4.17 18.34 -15.15
CA LEU A 206 -3.40 18.33 -13.91
C LEU A 206 -3.76 19.52 -12.98
N PRO A 207 -3.84 19.30 -11.65
CA PRO A 207 -3.71 18.02 -10.96
C PRO A 207 -4.98 17.17 -11.09
N LEU A 208 -4.81 15.92 -11.53
CA LEU A 208 -5.90 14.94 -11.53
C LEU A 208 -6.13 14.44 -10.10
N LYS A 209 -7.32 14.69 -9.56
CA LYS A 209 -7.71 14.27 -8.21
C LYS A 209 -8.76 13.18 -8.26
N LEU A 210 -8.41 11.98 -7.84
CA LEU A 210 -9.29 10.80 -7.84
C LEU A 210 -9.49 10.29 -6.41
N ALA A 211 -10.70 9.87 -6.09
CA ALA A 211 -11.05 9.22 -4.83
C ALA A 211 -11.80 7.91 -5.12
N ALA A 212 -11.60 6.90 -4.30
CA ALA A 212 -12.30 5.63 -4.38
C ALA A 212 -12.51 5.05 -2.98
N VAL A 213 -13.54 4.23 -2.84
CA VAL A 213 -13.77 3.39 -1.65
C VAL A 213 -13.65 1.95 -2.10
N SER A 214 -12.87 1.16 -1.36
CA SER A 214 -12.64 -0.26 -1.61
C SER A 214 -12.63 -1.03 -0.30
N ARG A 215 -12.92 -2.32 -0.35
CA ARG A 215 -12.55 -3.21 0.76
C ARG A 215 -11.06 -3.54 0.61
N CYS A 216 -10.31 -3.40 1.69
CA CYS A 216 -8.85 -3.56 1.68
C CYS A 216 -8.49 -4.88 2.36
N TYR A 217 -7.83 -5.78 1.63
CA TYR A 217 -7.50 -7.12 2.11
C TYR A 217 -6.00 -7.23 2.36
N ARG A 218 -5.62 -7.58 3.59
CA ARG A 218 -4.22 -7.78 3.99
C ARG A 218 -4.13 -9.04 4.82
N ALA A 219 -3.25 -9.95 4.41
CA ALA A 219 -3.16 -11.25 5.06
C ALA A 219 -2.47 -11.21 6.43
N GLU A 220 -1.63 -10.19 6.70
CA GLU A 220 -1.08 -9.85 8.02
C GLU A 220 -0.60 -11.08 8.84
N GLY A 221 -0.03 -12.07 8.14
CA GLY A 221 0.33 -13.39 8.69
C GLY A 221 1.52 -13.39 9.66
N SER A 222 2.01 -12.21 10.06
CA SER A 222 3.06 -12.10 11.07
C SER A 222 2.48 -12.29 12.47
N GLY A 223 3.09 -13.15 13.29
CA GLY A 223 2.75 -13.40 14.69
C GLY A 223 3.13 -12.26 15.66
N VAL A 224 2.97 -11.00 15.23
CA VAL A 224 3.21 -9.83 16.08
C VAL A 224 2.10 -9.74 17.12
N LEU A 225 2.48 -9.77 18.40
CA LEU A 225 1.60 -9.85 19.58
C LEU A 225 0.62 -8.68 19.78
N GLU A 226 0.76 -7.56 19.07
CA GLU A 226 -0.17 -6.43 19.21
C GLU A 226 -1.40 -6.61 18.31
N GLU A 227 -2.27 -7.50 18.75
CA GLU A 227 -3.61 -7.74 18.23
C GLU A 227 -4.60 -7.11 19.21
N ARG A 228 -5.06 -5.88 18.95
CA ARG A 228 -6.07 -5.21 19.78
C ARG A 228 -7.25 -4.73 18.95
N GLY A 229 -8.44 -5.25 19.24
CA GLY A 229 -9.69 -4.84 18.60
C GLY A 229 -9.62 -4.93 17.08
N ILE A 230 -9.89 -3.81 16.39
CA ILE A 230 -9.87 -3.68 14.93
C ILE A 230 -8.61 -2.95 14.41
N TYR A 231 -7.54 -2.90 15.21
CA TYR A 231 -6.30 -2.20 14.82
C TYR A 231 -5.54 -2.93 13.70
N ARG A 232 -5.51 -4.27 13.74
CA ARG A 232 -4.84 -5.13 12.77
C ARG A 232 -5.49 -6.50 12.69
#